data_AF-A0A2T7KGV6-F1
#
_entry.id   AF-A0A2T7KGV6-F1
#
_cell.length_a   1.000
_cell.length_b   1.000
_cell.length_c   1.000
_cell.angle_alpha   90.00
_cell.angle_beta   90.00
_cell.angle_gamma   90.00
#
_symmetry.space_group_name_H-M   'P 1'
#
loop_
_entity.id
_entity.type
_entity.pdbx_description
1 polymer ?
#
loop_
_entity_poly.entity_id
_entity_poly.type
_entity_poly.pdbx_seq_one_letter_code
_entity_poly.pdbx_strand_id
1 'polypeptide(L)'
;MSSLLTDSDLAHEANVVWLEDPEHLDYVRQALDKTPRRKNKPRYARDGRMIGYIELDTDAEADPDSGLYRRRVFFLLPHDRDSDPEGVYRQGAPGEAVDPRTIEPNRVGEKTPRSQQGSPSAIAATSS
;
A
#
# COMPACT_ATOMS: atom_id res chain seq x y z
N MET A 1 11.74 11.23 2.50
CA MET A 1 11.82 10.14 3.50
C MET A 1 11.34 8.86 2.81
N SER A 2 12.18 7.83 2.73
CA SER A 2 11.92 6.61 1.95
C SER A 2 10.96 5.64 2.66
N SER A 3 10.15 4.93 1.89
CA SER A 3 9.12 3.96 2.30
C SER A 3 9.55 2.49 2.07
N LEU A 4 10.86 2.24 2.23
CA LEU A 4 11.59 0.95 2.09
C LEU A 4 11.79 0.42 0.67
N LEU A 5 10.97 0.80 -0.31
CA LEU A 5 11.14 0.39 -1.71
C LEU A 5 11.92 1.44 -2.52
N THR A 6 12.53 0.98 -3.62
CA THR A 6 13.17 1.82 -4.64
C THR A 6 12.40 1.72 -5.96
N ASP A 7 12.50 2.72 -6.85
CA ASP A 7 11.82 2.66 -8.16
C ASP A 7 12.28 1.45 -9.00
N SER A 8 13.53 1.01 -8.84
CA SER A 8 14.03 -0.21 -9.48
C SER A 8 13.32 -1.49 -9.03
N ASP A 9 12.78 -1.52 -7.80
CA ASP A 9 11.97 -2.65 -7.34
C ASP A 9 10.61 -2.72 -8.05
N LEU A 10 10.21 -1.63 -8.72
CA LEU A 10 8.86 -1.40 -9.25
C LEU A 10 8.83 -1.29 -10.77
N ALA A 11 9.92 -1.56 -11.49
CA ALA A 11 10.12 -1.18 -12.89
C ALA A 11 9.14 -1.79 -13.92
N HIS A 12 8.41 -2.85 -13.56
CA HIS A 12 7.49 -3.57 -14.46
C HIS A 12 6.03 -3.48 -14.01
N GLU A 13 5.71 -2.47 -13.21
CA GLU A 13 4.36 -2.24 -12.74
C GLU A 13 3.50 -1.63 -13.86
N ALA A 14 2.33 -2.23 -14.10
CA ALA A 14 1.43 -1.80 -15.17
C ALA A 14 0.16 -1.12 -14.64
N ASN A 15 -0.50 -1.72 -13.65
CA ASN A 15 -1.80 -1.25 -13.20
C ASN A 15 -1.98 -1.38 -11.69
N VAL A 16 -2.54 -0.34 -11.07
CA VAL A 16 -2.99 -0.37 -9.68
C VAL A 16 -4.40 -0.93 -9.64
N VAL A 17 -4.59 -2.00 -8.87
CA VAL A 17 -5.91 -2.58 -8.61
C VAL A 17 -6.25 -2.40 -7.15
N TRP A 18 -7.25 -1.56 -6.90
CA TRP A 18 -7.85 -1.35 -5.59
C TRP A 18 -8.99 -2.35 -5.37
N LEU A 19 -8.94 -3.08 -4.26
CA LEU A 19 -10.01 -3.98 -3.82
C LEU A 19 -11.01 -3.24 -2.92
N GLU A 20 -10.56 -2.17 -2.28
CA GLU A 20 -11.34 -1.25 -1.47
C GLU A 20 -11.00 0.18 -1.89
N ASP A 21 -11.93 1.12 -1.68
CA ASP A 21 -11.69 2.53 -1.99
C ASP A 21 -10.60 3.11 -1.05
N PRO A 22 -9.45 3.54 -1.59
CA PRO A 22 -8.37 4.07 -0.77
C PRO A 22 -8.56 5.53 -0.36
N GLU A 23 -9.60 6.23 -0.86
CA GLU A 23 -9.71 7.69 -0.70
C GLU A 23 -9.78 8.13 0.76
N HIS A 24 -10.41 7.32 1.61
CA HIS A 24 -10.57 7.58 3.05
C HIS A 24 -9.38 7.12 3.90
N LEU A 25 -8.48 6.29 3.36
CA LEU A 25 -7.34 5.76 4.10
C LEU A 25 -6.23 6.80 4.18
N ASP A 26 -5.82 7.14 5.41
CA ASP A 26 -4.70 8.05 5.63
C ASP A 26 -3.40 7.51 5.01
N TYR A 27 -3.19 6.20 5.13
CA TYR A 27 -2.08 5.49 4.55
C TYR A 27 -2.47 4.04 4.20
N VAL A 28 -1.65 3.41 3.37
CA VAL A 28 -1.60 1.95 3.22
C VAL A 28 -0.18 1.48 3.48
N ARG A 29 0.02 0.26 3.97
CA ARG A 29 1.34 -0.39 3.97
C ARG A 29 1.62 -0.95 2.58
N GLN A 30 2.87 -0.90 2.14
CA GLN A 30 3.29 -1.57 0.91
C GLN A 30 4.34 -2.66 1.19
N ALA A 31 4.30 -3.75 0.41
CA ALA A 31 5.33 -4.78 0.43
C ALA A 31 5.40 -5.48 -0.94
N LEU A 32 6.51 -6.17 -1.22
CA LEU A 32 6.61 -7.07 -2.36
C LEU A 32 6.23 -8.50 -1.94
N ASP A 33 5.21 -9.06 -2.60
CA ASP A 33 4.81 -10.46 -2.48
C ASP A 33 5.33 -11.27 -3.67
N LYS A 34 5.74 -12.52 -3.41
CA LYS A 34 6.05 -13.50 -4.45
C LYS A 34 4.78 -14.22 -4.89
N THR A 35 4.47 -14.18 -6.18
CA THR A 35 3.22 -14.73 -6.72
C THR A 35 3.47 -15.54 -7.99
N PRO A 36 2.66 -16.57 -8.30
CA PRO A 36 2.85 -17.37 -9.51
C PRO A 36 2.35 -16.68 -10.79
N ARG A 37 1.66 -15.54 -10.68
CA ARG A 37 0.99 -14.86 -11.81
C ARG A 37 1.19 -13.35 -11.74
N ARG A 38 1.47 -12.74 -12.89
CA ARG A 38 1.59 -11.28 -13.08
C ARG A 38 0.31 -10.49 -12.79
N LYS A 39 -0.85 -11.12 -12.97
CA LYS A 39 -2.19 -10.50 -12.92
C LYS A 39 -3.14 -11.23 -11.98
N ASN A 40 -4.29 -10.61 -11.71
CA ASN A 40 -5.33 -11.02 -10.77
C ASN A 40 -4.91 -10.90 -9.31
N LYS A 41 -5.90 -11.00 -8.41
CA LYS A 41 -5.72 -10.93 -6.97
C LYS A 41 -4.73 -12.00 -6.48
N PRO A 42 -3.59 -11.60 -5.86
CA PRO A 42 -2.69 -12.55 -5.23
C PRO A 42 -3.38 -13.36 -4.12
N ARG A 43 -2.90 -14.58 -3.87
CA ARG A 43 -3.26 -15.29 -2.65
C ARG A 43 -2.70 -14.51 -1.47
N TYR A 44 -3.56 -14.07 -0.57
CA TYR A 44 -3.18 -13.28 0.60
C TYR A 44 -3.21 -14.16 1.85
N ALA A 45 -2.05 -14.32 2.49
CA ALA A 45 -1.89 -15.18 3.67
C ALA A 45 -1.19 -14.43 4.83
N ARG A 46 -1.21 -13.10 4.79
CA ARG A 46 -0.69 -12.22 5.84
C ARG A 46 -1.83 -11.89 6.80
N ASP A 47 -1.47 -11.52 8.03
CA ASP A 47 -2.42 -10.88 8.94
C ASP A 47 -2.94 -9.57 8.33
N GLY A 48 -4.17 -9.20 8.69
CA GLY A 48 -4.81 -7.99 8.21
C GLY A 48 -5.56 -8.17 6.88
N ARG A 49 -5.75 -7.06 6.18
CA ARG A 49 -6.59 -6.96 4.99
C ARG A 49 -5.82 -6.38 3.81
N MET A 50 -5.93 -7.04 2.65
CA MET A 50 -5.38 -6.54 1.39
C MET A 50 -6.31 -5.46 0.82
N ILE A 51 -5.77 -4.25 0.69
CA ILE A 51 -6.47 -3.08 0.15
C ILE A 51 -6.34 -3.02 -1.37
N GLY A 52 -5.20 -3.45 -1.90
CA GLY A 52 -4.93 -3.42 -3.32
C GLY A 52 -3.64 -4.13 -3.69
N TYR A 53 -3.34 -4.15 -4.97
CA TYR A 53 -2.12 -4.73 -5.50
C TYR A 53 -1.77 -4.14 -6.87
N ILE A 54 -0.55 -4.38 -7.30
CA ILE A 54 -0.10 -4.05 -8.64
C ILE A 54 -0.16 -5.28 -9.56
N GLU A 55 -0.66 -5.09 -10.77
CA GLU A 55 -0.43 -6.02 -11.87
C GLU A 55 0.83 -5.64 -12.64
N LEU A 56 1.57 -6.64 -13.08
CA LEU A 56 2.79 -6.44 -13.85
C LEU A 56 2.50 -6.43 -15.36
N ASP A 57 3.36 -5.75 -16.11
CA ASP A 57 3.37 -5.78 -17.57
C ASP A 57 3.85 -7.15 -18.11
N THR A 58 3.95 -7.27 -19.43
CA THR A 58 4.40 -8.51 -20.10
C THR A 58 5.89 -8.75 -20.00
N ASP A 59 6.67 -7.69 -19.74
CA ASP A 59 8.12 -7.70 -19.74
C ASP A 59 8.69 -8.08 -18.36
N ALA A 60 7.84 -8.05 -17.33
CA ALA A 60 8.17 -8.58 -16.01
C ALA A 60 8.62 -10.05 -16.08
N GLU A 61 9.85 -10.32 -15.67
CA GLU A 61 10.40 -11.67 -15.57
C GLU A 61 10.09 -12.31 -14.21
N ALA A 62 9.91 -13.63 -14.22
CA ALA A 62 9.84 -14.39 -12.99
C ALA A 62 11.26 -14.56 -12.41
N ASP A 63 11.36 -14.57 -11.09
CA ASP A 63 12.59 -14.91 -10.38
C ASP A 63 13.07 -16.30 -10.84
N PRO A 64 14.30 -16.45 -11.36
CA PRO A 64 14.74 -17.68 -12.04
C PRO A 64 14.82 -18.89 -11.12
N ASP A 65 15.04 -18.68 -9.82
CA ASP A 65 15.12 -19.76 -8.83
C ASP A 65 13.75 -20.27 -8.40
N SER A 66 12.77 -19.37 -8.26
CA SER A 66 11.44 -19.71 -7.73
C SER A 66 10.35 -19.82 -8.79
N GLY A 67 10.54 -19.24 -9.97
CA GLY A 67 9.50 -19.08 -10.99
C GLY A 67 8.39 -18.12 -10.57
N LEU A 68 8.59 -17.30 -9.53
CA LEU A 68 7.59 -16.38 -8.98
C LEU A 68 7.88 -14.93 -9.36
N TYR A 69 6.81 -14.16 -9.56
CA TYR A 69 6.85 -12.72 -9.80
C TYR A 69 6.79 -11.95 -8.48
N ARG A 70 7.59 -10.90 -8.35
CA ARG A 70 7.49 -9.94 -7.24
C ARG A 70 6.45 -8.89 -7.59
N ARG A 71 5.41 -8.77 -6.76
CA ARG A 71 4.31 -7.82 -6.98
C ARG A 71 4.12 -6.97 -5.74
N ARG A 72 4.03 -5.66 -5.92
CA ARG A 72 3.69 -4.76 -4.84
C ARG A 72 2.23 -4.98 -4.42
N VAL A 73 2.02 -5.14 -3.13
CA VAL A 73 0.71 -5.30 -2.50
C VAL A 73 0.51 -4.20 -1.47
N PHE A 74 -0.74 -3.77 -1.31
CA PHE A 74 -1.15 -2.75 -0.35
C PHE A 74 -2.07 -3.36 0.70
N PHE A 75 -1.78 -3.10 1.97
CA PHE A 75 -2.50 -3.74 3.06
C PHE A 75 -2.59 -2.87 4.31
N LEU A 76 -3.48 -3.28 5.22
CA LEU A 76 -3.61 -2.73 6.57
C LEU A 76 -3.67 -3.86 7.59
N LEU A 77 -3.01 -3.65 8.73
CA LEU A 77 -3.05 -4.55 9.89
C LEU A 77 -4.11 -4.10 10.90
N PRO A 78 -4.59 -4.99 11.80
CA PRO A 78 -5.63 -4.63 12.77
C PRO A 78 -5.28 -3.48 13.73
N HIS A 79 -4.00 -3.18 13.91
CA HIS A 79 -3.49 -2.10 14.77
C HIS A 79 -3.06 -0.85 13.98
N ASP A 80 -3.31 -0.80 12.67
CA ASP A 80 -3.13 0.42 11.89
C ASP A 80 -4.27 1.42 12.18
N ARG A 81 -3.98 2.72 11.95
CA ARG A 81 -4.83 3.84 12.39
C ARG A 81 -6.28 3.76 11.89
N ASP A 82 -6.50 3.15 10.74
CA ASP A 82 -7.83 2.91 10.18
C ASP A 82 -8.74 2.08 11.11
N SER A 83 -8.17 1.08 11.79
CA SER A 83 -8.91 0.19 12.69
C SER A 83 -8.72 0.56 14.17
N ASP A 84 -7.58 1.16 14.52
CA ASP A 84 -7.26 1.62 15.88
C ASP A 84 -6.68 3.05 15.85
N PRO A 85 -7.54 4.09 15.71
CA PRO A 85 -7.09 5.47 15.55
C PRO A 85 -6.34 6.03 16.76
N GLU A 86 -6.64 5.52 17.97
CA GLU A 86 -5.98 5.92 19.21
C GLU A 86 -4.76 5.05 19.55
N GLY A 87 -4.47 4.05 18.72
CA GLY A 87 -3.44 3.04 18.90
C GLY A 87 -2.01 3.53 18.68
N VAL A 88 -1.12 2.59 18.38
CA VAL A 88 0.33 2.83 18.24
C VAL A 88 0.68 3.79 17.11
N TYR A 89 -0.19 3.90 16.10
CA TYR A 89 -0.03 4.82 14.96
C TYR A 89 -0.94 6.05 15.04
N ARG A 90 -1.43 6.42 16.24
CA ARG A 90 -2.07 7.72 16.47
C ARG A 90 -1.18 8.88 16.02
N GLN A 91 0.13 8.73 16.18
CA GLN A 91 1.14 9.67 15.69
C GLN A 91 2.15 8.93 14.82
N GLY A 92 2.46 9.49 13.65
CA GLY A 92 3.35 8.84 12.68
C GLY A 92 2.68 7.67 11.96
N ALA A 93 3.42 7.06 11.03
CA ALA A 93 2.97 5.90 10.28
C ALA A 93 4.06 4.81 10.25
N PRO A 94 3.71 3.53 10.01
CA PRO A 94 4.68 2.45 9.80
C PRO A 94 5.76 2.83 8.78
N GLY A 95 6.97 2.26 8.88
CA GLY A 95 8.09 2.63 8.01
C GLY A 95 7.79 2.45 6.51
N GLU A 96 7.06 1.40 6.17
CA GLU A 96 6.58 1.06 4.83
C GLU A 96 5.31 1.81 4.41
N ALA A 97 4.65 2.52 5.31
CA ALA A 97 3.37 3.15 5.00
C ALA A 97 3.53 4.36 4.07
N VAL A 98 2.63 4.47 3.09
CA VAL A 98 2.58 5.54 2.08
C VAL A 98 1.18 6.09 1.93
N ASP A 99 1.05 7.34 1.49
CA ASP A 99 -0.25 7.91 1.13
C ASP A 99 -0.75 7.25 -0.16
N PRO A 100 -1.93 6.60 -0.15
CA PRO A 100 -2.42 5.91 -1.33
C PRO A 100 -2.65 6.83 -2.53
N ARG A 101 -2.82 8.14 -2.32
CA ARG A 101 -2.99 9.13 -3.40
C ARG A 101 -1.72 9.39 -4.22
N THR A 102 -0.58 8.91 -3.72
CA THR A 102 0.73 9.06 -4.37
C THR A 102 1.20 7.79 -5.07
N ILE A 103 0.38 6.72 -5.02
CA ILE A 103 0.73 5.44 -5.63
C ILE A 103 0.48 5.52 -7.13
N GLU A 104 1.57 5.38 -7.87
CA GLU A 104 1.60 5.21 -9.31
C GLU A 104 2.45 3.98 -9.66
N PRO A 105 2.17 3.29 -10.79
CA PRO A 105 3.05 2.26 -11.30
C PRO A 105 4.48 2.80 -11.49
N ASN A 106 5.47 2.00 -11.10
CA ASN A 106 6.90 2.28 -11.28
C ASN A 106 7.44 3.44 -10.42
N ARG A 107 6.63 3.94 -9.48
CA ARG A 107 7.04 4.99 -8.53
C ARG A 107 6.83 4.57 -7.10
N VAL A 108 7.84 4.85 -6.28
CA VAL A 108 7.75 4.69 -4.84
C VAL A 108 6.72 5.67 -4.29
N GLY A 109 5.73 5.15 -3.55
CA GLY A 109 4.74 5.98 -2.87
C GLY A 109 5.37 6.85 -1.79
N GLU A 110 4.77 8.02 -1.54
CA GLU A 110 5.32 9.03 -0.65
C GLU A 110 4.68 9.00 0.74
N LYS A 111 5.48 9.40 1.74
CA LYS A 111 5.01 9.74 3.08
C LYS A 111 4.58 11.21 3.12
N THR A 112 3.30 11.47 2.91
CA THR A 112 2.71 12.81 3.01
C THR A 112 2.40 13.20 4.46
N PRO A 113 2.15 14.48 4.77
CA PRO A 113 1.62 14.89 6.07
C PRO A 113 0.36 14.13 6.47
N ARG A 114 -0.56 13.89 5.52
CA ARG A 114 -1.78 13.09 5.72
C ARG A 114 -1.46 11.67 6.19
N SER A 115 -0.56 10.98 5.51
CA SER A 115 -0.17 9.62 5.92
C SER A 115 0.45 9.59 7.31
N GLN A 116 1.26 10.60 7.63
CA GLN A 116 2.02 10.68 8.88
C GLN A 116 1.17 11.11 10.08
N GLN A 117 0.26 12.06 9.91
CA GLN A 117 -0.45 12.71 11.00
C GLN A 117 -1.95 12.37 11.03
N GLY A 118 -2.41 11.65 10.01
CA GLY A 118 -3.83 11.47 9.73
C GLY A 118 -4.42 12.67 9.00
N SER A 119 -5.56 12.43 8.36
CA SER A 119 -6.37 13.52 7.83
C SER A 119 -6.88 14.33 9.04
N PRO A 120 -6.79 15.68 9.03
CA PRO A 120 -7.49 16.46 10.04
C PRO A 120 -8.95 16.05 9.96
N SER A 121 -9.44 15.39 11.02
CA SER A 121 -10.85 15.03 11.11
C SER A 121 -11.62 16.29 10.79
N ALA A 122 -12.53 16.22 9.81
CA ALA A 122 -13.50 17.28 9.62
C ALA A 122 -14.20 17.45 10.96
N ILE A 123 -13.77 18.43 11.74
CA ILE A 123 -14.39 18.78 13.01
C ILE A 123 -15.81 19.10 12.60
N ALA A 124 -16.73 18.21 12.98
CA ALA A 124 -18.13 18.32 12.61
C ALA A 124 -18.58 19.74 12.97
N ALA A 125 -18.94 20.50 11.93
CA ALA A 125 -19.72 21.71 12.07
C ALA A 125 -21.06 21.28 12.69
N THR A 126 -21.13 21.28 14.00
CA THR A 126 -22.39 21.14 14.74
C THR A 126 -22.28 22.00 15.99
N SER A 127 -22.34 23.30 15.77
CA SER A 127 -22.87 24.24 16.75
C SER A 127 -24.10 24.88 16.12
N SER A 128 -25.27 24.32 16.46
CA SER A 128 -26.58 24.98 16.36
C SER A 128 -26.95 25.50 17.74
#